data_AF-A0AA88T0F9-F1
#
_entry.id   AF-A0AA88T0F9-F1
#
_cell.length_a   1.000
_cell.length_b   1.000
_cell.length_c   1.000
_cell.angle_alpha   90.00
_cell.angle_beta   90.00
_cell.angle_gamma   90.00
#
_symmetry.space_group_name_H-M   'P 1'
#
loop_
_entity.id
_entity.type
_entity.pdbx_description
1 polymer ?
#
loop_
_entity_poly.entity_id
_entity_poly.type
_entity_poly.pdbx_seq_one_letter_code
_entity_poly.pdbx_strand_id
1 'polypeptide(L)'
;MSKQQPYSSHPDRFITFTQVLSREGLTGRCYLEVEWKGTGVFVAVTYKNISRSGGESGFGRNDKSWALNCYQKAYYFYYNNVQSLVSGPQSSRVGVYLDHRAGVLSFYSVSETLTLLHRVQTTFTQPLHLGFFVFGYRTTAEICKLK
;
A
#
# COMPACT_ATOMS: atom_id res chain seq x y z
N MET A 1 -21.76 1.09 14.99
CA MET A 1 -20.67 0.21 15.41
C MET A 1 -20.47 -0.86 14.34
N SER A 2 -19.24 -1.07 13.87
CA SER A 2 -18.94 -2.10 12.87
C SER A 2 -18.97 -3.49 13.53
N LYS A 3 -19.68 -4.43 12.90
CA LYS A 3 -19.72 -5.83 13.34
C LYS A 3 -18.35 -6.46 13.08
N GLN A 4 -17.74 -7.05 14.10
CA GLN A 4 -16.53 -7.87 13.91
C GLN A 4 -16.83 -8.98 12.90
N GLN A 5 -15.97 -9.10 11.89
CA GLN A 5 -16.10 -10.14 10.89
C GLN A 5 -15.79 -11.50 11.54
N PRO A 6 -16.53 -12.58 11.22
CA PRO A 6 -16.41 -13.89 11.86
C PRO A 6 -15.19 -14.67 11.34
N TYR A 7 -14.03 -14.02 11.29
CA TYR A 7 -12.81 -14.64 10.79
C TYR A 7 -12.05 -15.35 11.92
N SER A 8 -11.63 -16.58 11.67
CA SER A 8 -10.86 -17.39 12.62
C SER A 8 -9.48 -16.81 12.92
N SER A 9 -8.91 -17.17 14.07
CA SER A 9 -7.50 -16.87 14.35
C SER A 9 -6.60 -17.50 13.28
N HIS A 10 -5.62 -16.74 12.79
CA HIS A 10 -4.65 -17.21 11.80
C HIS A 10 -3.33 -16.45 11.99
N PRO A 11 -2.17 -17.12 11.90
CA PRO A 11 -0.87 -16.46 12.11
C PRO A 11 -0.60 -15.31 11.13
N ASP A 12 -1.13 -15.35 9.91
CA ASP A 12 -1.02 -14.25 8.93
C ASP A 12 -2.02 -13.09 9.15
N ARG A 13 -2.94 -13.19 10.11
CA ARG A 13 -3.95 -12.13 10.36
C ARG A 13 -3.29 -10.97 11.08
N PHE A 14 -3.43 -9.75 10.54
CA PHE A 14 -3.10 -8.54 11.28
C PHE A 14 -4.07 -8.34 12.45
N ILE A 15 -3.50 -8.09 13.63
CA ILE A 15 -4.24 -7.95 14.90
C ILE A 15 -4.36 -6.48 15.30
N THR A 16 -3.34 -5.66 15.04
CA THR A 16 -3.26 -4.28 15.55
C THR A 16 -3.87 -3.24 14.60
N PHE A 17 -3.64 -3.38 13.29
CA PHE A 17 -4.15 -2.44 12.28
C PHE A 17 -5.10 -3.16 11.32
N THR A 18 -6.10 -2.44 10.79
CA THR A 18 -7.09 -2.96 9.82
C THR A 18 -6.48 -3.09 8.41
N GLN A 19 -5.56 -4.04 8.29
CA GLN A 19 -4.75 -4.25 7.09
C GLN A 19 -5.02 -5.60 6.44
N VAL A 20 -4.79 -5.67 5.13
CA VAL A 20 -4.87 -6.92 4.35
C VAL A 20 -3.73 -6.98 3.34
N LEU A 21 -3.28 -8.19 3.03
CA LEU A 21 -2.35 -8.46 1.93
C LEU A 21 -3.03 -9.22 0.80
N SER A 22 -2.58 -8.94 -0.41
CA SER A 22 -2.79 -9.80 -1.57
C SER A 22 -2.24 -11.21 -1.33
N ARG A 23 -2.92 -12.19 -1.92
CA ARG A 23 -2.51 -13.60 -1.84
C ARG A 23 -1.23 -13.86 -2.63
N GLU A 24 -1.14 -13.27 -3.81
CA GLU A 24 -0.04 -13.48 -4.76
C GLU A 24 1.13 -12.55 -4.45
N GLY A 25 2.35 -13.07 -4.59
CA GLY A 25 3.58 -12.29 -4.49
C GLY A 25 3.99 -11.76 -5.86
N LEU A 26 4.36 -10.50 -5.91
CA LEU A 26 4.91 -9.78 -7.05
C LEU A 26 6.43 -10.00 -7.09
N THR A 27 6.91 -10.62 -8.18
CA THR A 27 8.32 -11.03 -8.34
C THR A 27 8.97 -10.51 -9.62
N GLY A 28 8.21 -9.84 -10.49
CA GLY A 28 8.68 -9.37 -11.79
C GLY A 28 8.43 -7.88 -12.00
N ARG A 29 8.21 -7.53 -13.28
CA ARG A 29 7.69 -6.22 -13.66
C ARG A 29 6.17 -6.27 -13.67
N CYS A 30 5.53 -5.42 -12.87
CA CYS A 30 4.09 -5.31 -12.86
C CYS A 30 3.65 -3.87 -12.62
N TYR A 31 2.49 -3.55 -13.18
CA TYR A 31 1.78 -2.32 -12.92
C TYR A 31 0.35 -2.67 -12.52
N LEU A 32 -0.15 -2.01 -11.48
CA LEU A 32 -1.54 -2.13 -11.05
C LEU A 32 -2.06 -0.77 -10.64
N GLU A 33 -3.37 -0.59 -10.74
CA GLU A 33 -4.06 0.61 -10.28
C GLU A 33 -4.98 0.26 -9.12
N VAL A 34 -5.06 1.18 -8.16
CA VAL A 34 -5.93 1.07 -6.99
C VAL A 34 -6.83 2.29 -6.97
N GLU A 35 -8.13 2.07 -7.17
CA GLU A 35 -9.15 3.08 -6.93
C GLU A 35 -9.54 3.07 -5.46
N TRP A 36 -9.65 4.24 -4.83
CA TRP A 36 -10.03 4.38 -3.44
C TRP A 36 -11.03 5.52 -3.24
N LYS A 37 -11.85 5.40 -2.21
CA LYS A 37 -12.86 6.40 -1.82
C LYS A 37 -12.86 6.58 -0.31
N GLY A 38 -13.44 7.68 0.17
CA GLY A 38 -13.66 7.94 1.59
C GLY A 38 -12.59 8.81 2.24
N THR A 39 -12.15 8.43 3.44
CA THR A 39 -11.22 9.25 4.25
C THR A 39 -9.77 9.09 3.81
N GLY A 40 -9.28 7.86 3.71
CA GLY A 40 -7.91 7.61 3.27
C GLY A 40 -7.50 6.15 3.33
N VAL A 41 -6.48 5.80 2.56
CA VAL A 41 -5.96 4.45 2.43
C VAL A 41 -4.43 4.48 2.41
N PHE A 42 -3.77 3.50 3.02
CA PHE A 42 -2.38 3.19 2.65
C PHE A 42 -2.38 2.13 1.56
N VAL A 43 -1.74 2.45 0.44
CA VAL A 43 -1.36 1.49 -0.59
C VAL A 43 0.09 1.12 -0.34
N ALA A 44 0.34 -0.14 0.00
CA ALA A 44 1.65 -0.61 0.42
C ALA A 44 2.14 -1.77 -0.44
N VAL A 45 3.46 -1.93 -0.50
CA VAL A 45 4.10 -3.16 -0.96
C VAL A 45 5.02 -3.63 0.15
N THR A 46 4.95 -4.91 0.50
CA THR A 46 5.60 -5.44 1.70
C THR A 46 6.12 -6.85 1.51
N TYR A 47 7.18 -7.21 2.22
CA TYR A 47 7.51 -8.62 2.41
C TYR A 47 6.44 -9.34 3.23
N LYS A 48 6.28 -10.65 2.98
CA LYS A 48 5.26 -11.46 3.67
C LYS A 48 5.53 -11.59 5.17
N ASN A 49 6.80 -11.52 5.59
CA ASN A 49 7.26 -11.67 6.98
C ASN A 49 7.20 -10.36 7.80
N ILE A 50 6.41 -9.39 7.38
CA ILE A 50 6.03 -8.23 8.20
C ILE A 50 5.36 -8.69 9.50
N SER A 51 5.56 -7.96 10.60
CA SER A 51 4.87 -8.24 11.86
C SER A 51 3.36 -8.18 11.66
N ARG A 52 2.62 -9.03 12.38
CA ARG A 52 1.15 -9.04 12.37
C ARG A 52 0.52 -8.33 13.56
N SER A 53 1.34 -7.92 14.53
CA SER A 53 0.91 -7.21 15.74
C SER A 53 1.92 -6.15 16.18
N GLY A 54 1.49 -5.27 17.08
CA GLY A 54 2.29 -4.16 17.59
C GLY A 54 2.45 -3.01 16.59
N GLY A 55 3.15 -1.95 17.01
CA GLY A 55 3.37 -0.75 16.19
C GLY A 55 4.05 -1.04 14.86
N GLU A 56 5.03 -1.94 14.87
CA GLU A 56 5.83 -2.37 13.71
C GLU A 56 5.02 -3.15 12.66
N SER A 57 3.78 -3.57 12.97
CA SER A 57 2.92 -4.23 11.98
C SER A 57 2.28 -3.27 10.98
N GLY A 58 2.31 -1.95 11.26
CA GLY A 58 1.77 -0.94 10.37
C GLY A 58 2.62 -0.77 9.12
N PHE A 59 1.98 -0.65 7.94
CA PHE A 59 2.70 -0.41 6.70
C PHE A 59 3.54 0.88 6.75
N GLY A 60 4.80 0.77 6.33
CA GLY A 60 5.78 1.86 6.34
C GLY A 60 6.37 2.17 7.73
N ARG A 61 5.91 1.50 8.81
CA ARG A 61 6.47 1.63 10.16
C ARG A 61 7.56 0.60 10.47
N ASN A 62 8.16 0.03 9.44
CA ASN A 62 9.21 -0.99 9.51
C ASN A 62 10.04 -0.94 8.23
N ASP A 63 11.12 -1.71 8.19
CA ASP A 63 12.03 -1.85 7.06
C ASP A 63 11.57 -2.87 5.99
N LYS A 64 10.41 -3.50 6.19
CA LYS A 64 9.85 -4.55 5.31
C LYS A 64 8.73 -4.07 4.40
N SER A 65 8.32 -2.82 4.53
CA SER A 65 7.17 -2.27 3.81
C SER A 65 7.38 -0.82 3.38
N TRP A 66 6.93 -0.52 2.17
CA TRP A 66 6.90 0.82 1.58
C TRP A 66 5.45 1.17 1.32
N ALA A 67 4.99 2.32 1.82
CA ALA A 67 3.57 2.65 1.80
C ALA A 67 3.30 4.10 1.41
N LEU A 68 2.34 4.29 0.52
CA LEU A 68 1.78 5.60 0.21
C LEU A 68 0.43 5.76 0.92
N ASN A 69 0.36 6.65 1.89
CA ASN A 69 -0.88 7.12 2.47
C ASN A 69 -1.53 8.14 1.52
N CYS A 70 -2.72 7.79 1.04
CA CYS A 70 -3.57 8.61 0.21
C CYS A 70 -4.67 9.17 1.10
N TYR A 71 -4.62 10.48 1.33
CA TYR A 71 -5.59 11.20 2.14
C TYR A 71 -6.08 12.41 1.34
N GLN A 72 -7.32 12.84 1.56
CA GLN A 72 -8.08 13.78 0.70
C GLN A 72 -7.34 15.05 0.21
N LYS A 73 -6.28 15.47 0.90
CA LYS A 73 -5.54 16.71 0.59
C LYS A 73 -4.04 16.51 0.36
N ALA A 74 -3.51 15.31 0.59
CA ALA A 74 -2.08 15.08 0.55
C ALA A 74 -1.73 13.60 0.41
N TYR A 75 -0.58 13.35 -0.19
CA TYR A 75 0.08 12.05 -0.15
C TYR A 75 1.22 12.09 0.86
N TYR A 76 1.37 11.01 1.61
CA TYR A 76 2.53 10.81 2.47
C TYR A 76 3.15 9.46 2.18
N PHE A 77 4.46 9.46 1.94
CA PHE A 77 5.23 8.24 1.83
C PHE A 77 5.76 7.82 3.19
N TYR A 78 5.70 6.53 3.48
CA TYR A 78 6.20 5.92 4.70
C TYR A 78 7.16 4.78 4.41
N TYR A 79 8.32 4.82 5.08
CA TYR A 79 9.28 3.73 5.13
C TYR A 79 10.06 3.80 6.44
N ASN A 80 10.23 2.66 7.11
CA ASN A 80 11.01 2.53 8.35
C ASN A 80 10.68 3.60 9.41
N ASN A 81 9.38 3.83 9.63
CA ASN A 81 8.84 4.81 10.58
C ASN A 81 9.14 6.29 10.23
N VAL A 82 9.73 6.54 9.05
CA VAL A 82 9.90 7.89 8.50
C VAL A 82 8.73 8.21 7.58
N GLN A 83 8.14 9.38 7.81
CA GLN A 83 7.08 9.95 6.97
C GLN A 83 7.64 11.10 6.14
N SER A 84 7.25 11.19 4.87
CA SER A 84 7.61 12.30 3.98
C SER A 84 6.39 12.77 3.21
N LEU A 85 6.19 14.09 3.12
CA LEU A 85 5.15 14.68 2.28
C LEU A 85 5.50 14.45 0.81
N VAL A 86 4.51 14.02 0.02
CA VAL A 86 4.65 13.80 -1.41
C VAL A 86 3.78 14.79 -2.16
N SER A 87 4.41 15.59 -3.01
CA SER A 87 3.74 16.55 -3.89
C SER A 87 3.20 15.85 -5.13
N GLY A 88 2.03 16.27 -5.61
CA GLY A 88 1.46 15.80 -6.85
C GLY A 88 -0.04 16.06 -6.97
N PRO A 89 -0.60 15.91 -8.18
CA PRO A 89 -2.03 16.08 -8.39
C PRO A 89 -2.80 15.02 -7.59
N GLN A 90 -3.87 15.44 -6.92
CA GLN A 90 -4.72 14.52 -6.18
C GLN A 90 -5.58 13.69 -7.14
N SER A 91 -5.69 12.40 -6.84
CA SER A 91 -6.55 11.46 -7.54
C SER A 91 -7.09 10.41 -6.57
N SER A 92 -8.32 9.95 -6.85
CA SER A 92 -8.92 8.76 -6.24
C SER A 92 -8.31 7.46 -6.76
N ARG A 93 -7.33 7.53 -7.66
CA ARG A 93 -6.62 6.37 -8.18
C ARG A 93 -5.11 6.52 -8.09
N VAL A 94 -4.47 5.45 -7.60
CA VAL A 94 -3.02 5.35 -7.47
C VAL A 94 -2.49 4.19 -8.29
N GLY A 95 -1.49 4.47 -9.11
CA GLY A 95 -0.75 3.47 -9.85
C GLY A 95 0.44 2.99 -9.03
N VAL A 96 0.67 1.68 -8.99
CA VAL A 96 1.84 1.06 -8.37
C VAL A 96 2.59 0.30 -9.44
N TYR A 97 3.80 0.76 -9.71
CA TYR A 97 4.75 0.09 -10.60
C TYR A 97 5.85 -0.56 -9.78
N LEU A 98 6.12 -1.82 -10.06
CA LEU A 98 7.23 -2.57 -9.50
C LEU A 98 8.07 -3.13 -10.65
N ASP A 99 9.38 -2.91 -10.60
CA ASP A 99 10.37 -3.73 -11.27
C ASP A 99 11.22 -4.38 -10.20
N HIS A 100 10.87 -5.62 -9.85
CA HIS A 100 11.54 -6.34 -8.76
C HIS A 100 13.03 -6.53 -9.04
N ARG A 101 13.38 -6.92 -10.27
CA ARG A 101 14.76 -7.19 -10.68
C ARG A 101 15.61 -5.92 -10.73
N ALA A 102 15.04 -4.82 -11.25
CA ALA A 102 15.74 -3.54 -11.29
C ALA A 102 15.70 -2.80 -9.95
N GLY A 103 14.97 -3.29 -8.95
CA GLY A 103 14.89 -2.66 -7.65
C GLY A 103 14.09 -1.36 -7.64
N VAL A 104 13.11 -1.21 -8.54
CA VAL A 104 12.31 0.00 -8.70
C VAL A 104 10.92 -0.22 -8.13
N LEU A 105 10.48 0.65 -7.24
CA LEU A 105 9.08 0.80 -6.87
C LEU A 105 8.67 2.24 -7.11
N SER A 106 7.55 2.46 -7.79
CA SER A 106 7.04 3.80 -8.07
C SER A 106 5.54 3.89 -7.85
N PHE A 107 5.12 5.00 -7.27
CA PHE A 107 3.74 5.35 -7.05
C PHE A 107 3.35 6.50 -7.97
N TYR A 108 2.15 6.44 -8.54
CA TYR A 108 1.64 7.41 -9.49
C TYR A 108 0.27 7.91 -9.06
N SER A 109 -0.01 9.19 -9.31
CA SER A 109 -1.37 9.70 -9.36
C SER A 109 -1.90 9.42 -10.76
N VAL A 110 -3.07 8.77 -10.82
CA VAL A 110 -3.68 8.35 -12.08
C VAL A 110 -4.95 9.14 -12.29
N SER A 111 -4.97 10.02 -13.28
CA SER A 111 -6.17 10.74 -13.71
C SER A 111 -6.30 10.62 -15.22
N GLU A 112 -6.41 11.74 -15.94
CA GLU A 112 -6.23 11.77 -17.39
C GLU A 112 -4.77 11.50 -17.78
N THR A 113 -3.84 11.72 -16.86
CA THR A 113 -2.41 11.47 -17.04
C THR A 113 -1.85 10.64 -15.89
N LEU A 114 -0.70 9.99 -16.15
CA LEU A 114 0.09 9.30 -15.15
C LEU A 114 1.17 10.24 -14.62
N THR A 115 1.01 10.71 -13.38
CA THR A 115 2.00 11.60 -12.75
C THR A 115 2.76 10.84 -11.66
N LEU A 116 4.10 10.80 -11.76
CA LEU A 116 4.95 10.18 -10.74
C LEU A 116 4.81 10.95 -9.41
N LEU A 117 4.47 10.25 -8.34
CA LEU A 117 4.40 10.77 -6.98
C LEU A 117 5.68 10.49 -6.21
N HIS A 118 6.09 9.22 -6.19
CA HIS A 118 7.26 8.81 -5.41
C HIS A 118 7.94 7.61 -6.07
N ARG A 119 9.26 7.55 -5.97
CA ARG A 119 10.07 6.42 -6.45
C ARG A 119 11.07 6.00 -5.38
N VAL A 120 11.10 4.69 -5.15
CA VAL A 120 12.11 4.01 -4.35
C VAL A 120 13.04 3.25 -5.30
N GLN A 121 14.33 3.30 -5.01
CA GLN A 121 15.35 2.47 -5.64
C GLN A 121 16.04 1.67 -4.54
N THR A 122 15.87 0.35 -4.53
CA THR A 122 16.43 -0.54 -3.49
C THR A 122 16.52 -1.99 -3.99
N THR A 123 17.30 -2.83 -3.32
CA THR A 123 17.39 -4.26 -3.65
C THR A 123 16.31 -5.04 -2.90
N PHE A 124 15.33 -5.56 -3.63
CA PHE A 124 14.31 -6.42 -3.04
C PHE A 124 14.83 -7.84 -2.84
N THR A 125 14.68 -8.38 -1.63
CA THR A 125 15.27 -9.68 -1.25
C THR A 125 14.26 -10.83 -1.24
N GLN A 126 12.97 -10.53 -1.32
CA GLN A 126 11.87 -11.50 -1.30
C GLN A 126 10.74 -11.03 -2.22
N PRO A 127 9.79 -11.92 -2.61
CA PRO A 127 8.55 -11.51 -3.24
C PRO A 127 7.82 -10.44 -2.44
N LEU A 128 7.24 -9.46 -3.11
CA LEU A 128 6.49 -8.38 -2.50
C LEU A 128 4.99 -8.60 -2.63
N HIS A 129 4.23 -8.35 -1.58
CA HIS A 129 2.79 -8.41 -1.58
C HIS A 129 2.21 -7.00 -1.59
N LEU A 130 1.20 -6.77 -2.44
CA LEU A 130 0.37 -5.57 -2.33
C LEU A 130 -0.42 -5.63 -1.01
N GLY A 131 -0.50 -4.51 -0.31
CA GLY A 131 -1.19 -4.37 0.97
C GLY A 131 -2.04 -3.11 1.04
N PHE A 132 -3.15 -3.20 1.79
CA PHE A 132 -4.06 -2.09 2.02
C PHE A 132 -4.31 -1.88 3.50
N PHE A 133 -4.20 -0.64 3.96
CA PHE A 133 -4.74 -0.20 5.24
C PHE A 133 -5.87 0.80 4.96
N VAL A 134 -7.10 0.40 5.23
CA VAL A 134 -8.29 1.23 5.02
C VAL A 134 -8.71 1.83 6.37
N PHE A 135 -8.85 3.15 6.44
CA PHE A 135 -9.24 3.84 7.67
C PHE A 135 -10.24 4.97 7.42
N GLY A 136 -10.99 5.32 8.47
CA GLY A 136 -12.03 6.35 8.40
C GLY A 136 -13.38 5.88 7.84
N TYR A 137 -14.28 6.84 7.62
CA TYR A 137 -15.69 6.55 7.33
C TYR A 137 -15.91 6.31 5.83
N ARG A 138 -16.64 5.22 5.51
CA ARG A 138 -16.99 4.82 4.13
C ARG A 138 -15.77 4.74 3.20
N THR A 139 -14.63 4.30 3.74
CA THR A 139 -13.42 4.13 2.94
C THR A 139 -13.40 2.76 2.27
N THR A 140 -13.07 2.75 0.97
CA THR A 140 -12.90 1.52 0.17
C THR A 140 -11.64 1.62 -0.65
N ALA A 141 -11.05 0.47 -1.01
CA ALA A 141 -9.96 0.35 -1.94
C ALA A 141 -10.20 -0.86 -2.84
N GLU A 142 -10.01 -0.70 -4.15
CA GLU A 142 -10.29 -1.71 -5.16
C GLU A 142 -9.14 -1.75 -6.17
N ILE A 143 -8.67 -2.97 -6.47
CA ILE A 143 -7.68 -3.18 -7.53
C ILE A 143 -8.42 -3.10 -8.87
N CYS A 144 -8.02 -2.17 -9.73
CA CYS A 144 -8.64 -1.99 -11.04
C CYS A 144 -8.23 -3.13 -11.98
N LYS A 145 -9.20 -3.59 -12.79
CA LYS A 145 -8.91 -4.42 -13.96
C LYS A 145 -8.46 -3.51 -15.10
N LEU A 146 -7.19 -3.61 -15.46
CA LEU A 146 -6.66 -2.97 -16.66
C LEU A 146 -7.27 -3.67 -17.88
N LYS A 147 -7.71 -2.89 -18.87
CA LYS A 147 -8.26 -3.39 -20.13
C LYS A 147 -7.15 -3.64 -21.14
#